data_AF-A0A3D2S645-F1
#
_entry.id   AF-A0A3D2S645-F1
#
_cell.length_a   1.000
_cell.length_b   1.000
_cell.length_c   1.000
_cell.angle_alpha   90.00
_cell.angle_beta   90.00
_cell.angle_gamma   90.00
#
_symmetry.space_group_name_H-M   'P 1'
#
loop_
_entity.id
_entity.type
_entity.pdbx_description
1 polymer ?
#
loop_
_entity_poly.entity_id
_entity_poly.type
_entity_poly.pdbx_seq_one_letter_code
_entity_poly.pdbx_strand_id
1 'polypeptide(L)'
;MKHLNPTDKDTIVLKIFEKNVFYFTQYLNEMNKRRYLIEKELMHSSRNTELSKLLNIQKSLVYFVTDLRANELLMMKLARTNTVLGIKDDEEKSDYLQDILIDSGQASEMANIYTNILNGTMDAFGSIISNNLNMVMKRLTSVTIILMVPTLVASFYGMNLDPLPFAGSSSAFLGVSIFSVLCAVILYYIFRRIRWF
;
A
#
# COMPACT_ATOMS: atom_id res chain seq x y z
N MET A 1 -21.02 -34.14 -7.51
CA MET A 1 -21.51 -34.95 -6.37
C MET A 1 -22.44 -36.08 -6.83
N LYS A 2 -22.05 -36.94 -7.78
CA LYS A 2 -22.95 -38.01 -8.30
C LYS A 2 -22.53 -39.46 -7.97
N HIS A 3 -21.44 -39.67 -7.22
CA HIS A 3 -20.95 -41.01 -6.84
C HIS A 3 -20.40 -41.03 -5.41
N LEU A 4 -21.14 -40.46 -4.46
CA LEU A 4 -20.82 -40.59 -3.03
C LEU A 4 -21.62 -41.77 -2.49
N ASN A 5 -20.93 -42.84 -2.12
CA ASN A 5 -21.53 -43.90 -1.31
C ASN A 5 -21.65 -43.32 0.12
N PRO A 6 -22.87 -43.10 0.67
CA PRO A 6 -23.06 -42.38 1.94
C PRO A 6 -22.43 -43.07 3.16
N THR A 7 -21.94 -44.29 2.99
CA THR A 7 -21.42 -45.16 4.05
C THR A 7 -19.92 -45.01 4.30
N ASP A 8 -19.14 -44.44 3.36
CA ASP A 8 -17.69 -44.21 3.54
C ASP A 8 -17.41 -42.80 4.06
N LYS A 9 -17.37 -42.69 5.39
CA LYS A 9 -17.15 -41.43 6.11
C LYS A 9 -15.78 -40.83 5.80
N ASP A 10 -14.76 -41.64 5.58
CA ASP A 10 -13.39 -41.17 5.37
C ASP A 10 -13.27 -40.48 4.01
N THR A 11 -13.82 -41.09 2.96
CA THR A 11 -13.83 -40.51 1.61
C THR A 11 -14.61 -39.20 1.55
N ILE A 12 -15.68 -39.07 2.35
CA ILE A 12 -16.43 -37.80 2.46
C ILE A 12 -15.54 -36.72 3.06
N VAL A 13 -14.82 -37.02 4.14
CA VAL A 13 -13.91 -36.06 4.81
C VAL A 13 -12.80 -35.62 3.87
N LEU A 14 -12.15 -36.56 3.17
CA LEU A 14 -11.09 -36.24 2.20
C LEU A 14 -11.60 -35.36 1.06
N LYS A 15 -12.79 -35.64 0.51
CA LYS A 15 -13.43 -34.79 -0.51
C LYS A 15 -13.80 -33.40 -0.01
N ILE A 16 -14.13 -33.25 1.28
CA ILE A 16 -14.36 -31.93 1.88
C ILE A 16 -13.05 -31.15 1.94
N PHE A 17 -11.94 -31.77 2.35
CA PHE A 17 -10.63 -31.11 2.36
C PHE A 17 -10.17 -30.73 0.96
N GLU A 18 -10.23 -31.66 0.00
CA GLU A 18 -9.94 -31.38 -1.42
C GLU A 18 -10.74 -30.17 -1.91
N LYS A 19 -12.05 -30.15 -1.64
CA LYS A 19 -12.91 -29.06 -2.11
C LYS A 19 -12.62 -27.74 -1.38
N ASN A 20 -12.24 -27.81 -0.11
CA ASN A 20 -11.82 -26.65 0.67
C ASN A 20 -10.56 -26.01 0.07
N VAL A 21 -9.52 -26.80 -0.16
CA VAL A 21 -8.27 -26.35 -0.79
C VAL A 21 -8.54 -25.78 -2.18
N PHE A 22 -9.36 -26.47 -2.99
CA PHE A 22 -9.78 -25.98 -4.30
C PHE A 22 -10.41 -24.57 -4.23
N TYR A 23 -11.34 -24.34 -3.29
CA TYR A 23 -11.96 -23.02 -3.14
C TYR A 23 -10.98 -21.96 -2.66
N PHE A 24 -10.09 -22.28 -1.73
CA PHE A 24 -9.03 -21.36 -1.31
C PHE A 24 -8.19 -20.91 -2.50
N THR A 25 -7.70 -21.85 -3.32
CA THR A 25 -6.90 -21.55 -4.52
C THR A 25 -7.67 -20.71 -5.54
N GLN A 26 -8.96 -20.99 -5.77
CA GLN A 26 -9.80 -20.20 -6.67
C GLN A 26 -9.96 -18.75 -6.17
N TYR A 27 -10.26 -18.57 -4.89
CA TYR A 27 -10.42 -17.23 -4.31
C TYR A 27 -9.10 -16.46 -4.23
N LEU A 28 -7.96 -17.12 -3.96
CA LEU A 28 -6.64 -16.50 -4.03
C LEU A 28 -6.35 -15.94 -5.43
N ASN A 29 -6.63 -16.72 -6.48
CA ASN A 29 -6.47 -16.26 -7.85
C ASN A 29 -7.37 -15.07 -8.20
N GLU A 30 -8.62 -15.11 -7.76
CA GLU A 30 -9.57 -14.01 -7.95
C GLU A 30 -9.14 -12.74 -7.20
N MET A 31 -8.66 -12.88 -5.97
CA MET A 31 -8.13 -11.77 -5.17
C MET A 31 -6.89 -11.15 -5.82
N ASN A 32 -5.98 -11.97 -6.38
CA ASN A 32 -4.81 -11.46 -7.08
C ASN A 32 -5.18 -10.69 -8.36
N LYS A 33 -6.18 -11.17 -9.12
CA LYS A 33 -6.72 -10.42 -10.28
C LYS A 33 -7.32 -9.08 -9.86
N ARG A 34 -8.11 -9.06 -8.79
CA ARG A 34 -8.69 -7.82 -8.23
C ARG A 34 -7.62 -6.85 -7.75
N ARG A 35 -6.60 -7.36 -7.03
CA ARG A 35 -5.42 -6.58 -6.61
C ARG A 35 -4.79 -5.87 -7.80
N TYR A 36 -4.52 -6.59 -8.89
CA TYR A 36 -3.90 -6.01 -10.09
C TYR A 36 -4.75 -4.88 -10.72
N LEU A 37 -6.07 -5.05 -10.78
CA LEU A 37 -6.97 -4.01 -11.30
C LEU A 37 -6.95 -2.75 -10.43
N ILE A 38 -7.01 -2.91 -9.11
CA ILE A 38 -6.98 -1.79 -8.16
C ILE A 38 -5.62 -1.08 -8.19
N GLU A 39 -4.51 -1.82 -8.26
CA GLU A 39 -3.16 -1.24 -8.38
C GLU A 39 -3.04 -0.36 -9.63
N LYS A 40 -3.59 -0.83 -10.76
CA LYS A 40 -3.62 -0.06 -12.01
C LYS A 40 -4.44 1.24 -11.87
N GLU A 41 -5.60 1.17 -11.23
CA GLU A 41 -6.43 2.37 -10.97
C GLU A 41 -5.76 3.36 -10.00
N LEU A 42 -5.05 2.83 -9.00
CA LEU A 42 -4.36 3.62 -7.99
C LEU A 42 -3.16 4.40 -8.57
N MET A 43 -2.44 3.81 -9.55
CA MET A 43 -1.38 4.50 -10.29
C MET A 43 -1.86 5.76 -11.03
N HIS A 44 -3.11 5.77 -11.51
CA HIS A 44 -3.63 6.88 -12.31
C HIS A 44 -4.32 7.96 -11.48
N SER A 45 -4.77 7.65 -10.26
CA SER A 45 -5.64 8.57 -9.53
C SER A 45 -5.33 8.79 -8.05
N SER A 46 -4.37 8.04 -7.47
CA SER A 46 -3.93 8.16 -6.06
C SER A 46 -5.05 8.44 -5.07
N ARG A 47 -6.20 7.74 -5.20
CA ARG A 47 -7.38 7.96 -4.36
C ARG A 47 -7.34 7.10 -3.11
N ASN A 48 -7.76 7.68 -1.99
CA ASN A 48 -7.96 6.98 -0.72
C ASN A 48 -8.91 5.77 -0.84
N THR A 49 -9.85 5.79 -1.79
CA THR A 49 -10.77 4.68 -2.04
C THR A 49 -10.05 3.43 -2.52
N GLU A 50 -9.09 3.56 -3.45
CA GLU A 50 -8.36 2.42 -4.01
C GLU A 50 -7.40 1.83 -2.97
N LEU A 51 -6.76 2.67 -2.16
CA LEU A 51 -5.97 2.22 -1.01
C LEU A 51 -6.83 1.43 -0.02
N SER A 52 -8.06 1.88 0.27
CA SER A 52 -8.98 1.14 1.14
C SER A 52 -9.38 -0.22 0.55
N LYS A 53 -9.59 -0.32 -0.76
CA LYS A 53 -9.85 -1.61 -1.42
C LYS A 53 -8.64 -2.55 -1.31
N LEU A 54 -7.41 -2.05 -1.51
CA LEU A 54 -6.19 -2.85 -1.30
C LEU A 54 -6.06 -3.33 0.16
N LEU A 55 -6.35 -2.46 1.14
CA LEU A 55 -6.36 -2.82 2.56
C LEU A 55 -7.34 -3.95 2.88
N ASN A 56 -8.51 -3.96 2.24
CA ASN A 56 -9.47 -5.04 2.42
C ASN A 56 -8.96 -6.36 1.83
N ILE A 57 -8.31 -6.34 0.65
CA ILE A 57 -7.68 -7.53 0.07
C ILE A 57 -6.57 -8.05 1.00
N GLN A 58 -5.75 -7.16 1.56
CA GLN A 58 -4.67 -7.53 2.49
C GLN A 58 -5.21 -8.25 3.72
N LYS A 59 -6.26 -7.70 4.36
CA LYS A 59 -6.91 -8.36 5.50
C LYS A 59 -7.42 -9.75 5.13
N SER A 60 -8.10 -9.88 3.98
CA SER A 60 -8.57 -11.18 3.50
C SER A 60 -7.43 -12.16 3.27
N LEU A 61 -6.29 -11.73 2.71
CA LEU A 61 -5.12 -12.60 2.52
C LEU A 61 -4.53 -13.07 3.85
N VAL A 62 -4.47 -12.20 4.87
CA VAL A 62 -3.99 -12.58 6.21
C VAL A 62 -4.91 -13.64 6.85
N TYR A 63 -6.23 -13.49 6.70
CA TYR A 63 -7.18 -14.54 7.14
C TYR A 63 -6.95 -15.85 6.38
N PHE A 64 -6.78 -15.79 5.05
CA PHE A 64 -6.50 -16.97 4.23
C PHE A 64 -5.22 -17.70 4.65
N VAL A 65 -4.11 -16.98 4.90
CA VAL A 65 -2.87 -17.57 5.41
C VAL A 65 -3.10 -18.30 6.72
N THR A 66 -3.88 -17.68 7.63
CA THR A 66 -4.17 -18.26 8.94
C THR A 66 -5.02 -19.52 8.82
N ASP A 67 -6.08 -19.48 8.02
CA ASP A 67 -7.02 -20.59 7.85
C ASP A 67 -6.40 -21.77 7.10
N LEU A 68 -5.63 -21.50 6.02
CA LEU A 68 -4.91 -22.53 5.28
C LEU A 68 -3.91 -23.26 6.17
N ARG A 69 -3.16 -22.53 7.00
CA ARG A 69 -2.20 -23.12 7.95
C ARG A 69 -2.90 -23.94 9.01
N ALA A 70 -4.04 -23.48 9.53
CA ALA A 70 -4.83 -24.25 10.49
C ALA A 70 -5.36 -25.56 9.88
N ASN A 71 -5.86 -25.52 8.65
CA ASN A 71 -6.33 -26.69 7.93
C ASN A 71 -5.19 -27.67 7.62
N GLU A 72 -4.03 -27.16 7.20
CA GLU A 72 -2.84 -27.97 6.96
C GLU A 72 -2.39 -28.72 8.21
N LEU A 73 -2.38 -28.04 9.38
CA LEU A 73 -2.07 -28.67 10.67
C LEU A 73 -3.08 -29.77 11.04
N LEU A 74 -4.36 -29.56 10.76
CA LEU A 74 -5.40 -30.58 10.98
C LEU A 74 -5.18 -31.79 10.07
N MET A 75 -4.92 -31.57 8.77
CA MET A 75 -4.66 -32.65 7.82
C MET A 75 -3.37 -33.41 8.15
N MET A 76 -2.30 -32.72 8.56
CA MET A 76 -1.07 -33.36 9.04
C MET A 76 -1.30 -34.22 10.29
N LYS A 77 -2.16 -33.76 11.20
CA LYS A 77 -2.55 -34.55 12.37
C LYS A 77 -3.33 -35.81 11.95
N LEU A 78 -4.25 -35.70 10.99
CA LEU A 78 -4.98 -36.84 10.44
C LEU A 78 -4.04 -37.85 9.78
N ALA A 79 -3.04 -37.39 9.04
CA ALA A 79 -2.06 -38.26 8.37
C ALA A 79 -1.19 -39.06 9.36
N ARG A 80 -0.86 -38.48 10.53
CA ARG A 80 0.08 -39.10 11.48
C ARG A 80 -0.59 -39.97 12.55
N THR A 81 -1.84 -39.67 12.89
CA THR A 81 -2.52 -40.30 14.03
C THR A 81 -3.50 -41.36 13.55
N ASN A 82 -3.58 -42.51 14.25
CA ASN A 82 -4.71 -43.44 14.06
C ASN A 82 -5.95 -42.79 14.69
N THR A 83 -6.63 -41.95 13.91
CA THR A 83 -7.90 -41.34 14.31
C THR A 83 -9.06 -42.32 14.12
N VAL A 84 -10.28 -41.92 14.52
CA VAL A 84 -11.51 -42.70 14.24
C VAL A 84 -11.69 -42.94 12.73
N LEU A 85 -11.08 -42.10 11.90
CA LEU A 85 -10.99 -42.27 10.46
C LEU A 85 -9.79 -43.19 10.17
N GLY A 86 -10.04 -44.35 9.56
CA GLY A 86 -9.03 -45.38 9.24
C GLY A 86 -8.09 -45.01 8.09
N ILE A 87 -7.89 -43.71 7.85
CA ILE A 87 -7.17 -43.15 6.69
C ILE A 87 -5.73 -43.64 6.63
N LYS A 88 -5.06 -43.79 7.78
CA LYS A 88 -3.67 -44.26 7.84
C LYS A 88 -3.53 -45.76 7.58
N ASP A 89 -4.57 -46.52 7.85
CA ASP A 89 -4.56 -47.99 7.68
C ASP A 89 -4.94 -48.39 6.23
N ASP A 90 -5.32 -47.42 5.39
CA ASP A 90 -5.70 -47.55 3.98
C ASP A 90 -4.72 -46.73 3.10
N GLU A 91 -3.88 -47.43 2.34
CA GLU A 91 -2.80 -46.82 1.54
C GLU A 91 -3.34 -45.81 0.50
N GLU A 92 -4.45 -46.12 -0.15
CA GLU A 92 -5.06 -45.25 -1.17
C GLU A 92 -5.59 -43.95 -0.53
N LYS A 93 -6.22 -44.05 0.65
CA LYS A 93 -6.71 -42.87 1.40
C LYS A 93 -5.56 -42.04 1.97
N SER A 94 -4.48 -42.68 2.41
CA SER A 94 -3.28 -42.01 2.91
C SER A 94 -2.59 -41.21 1.81
N ASP A 95 -2.38 -41.82 0.63
CA ASP A 95 -1.80 -41.14 -0.52
C ASP A 95 -2.68 -39.99 -0.99
N TYR A 96 -4.01 -40.17 -1.01
CA TYR A 96 -4.94 -39.10 -1.37
C TYR A 96 -4.89 -37.91 -0.39
N LEU A 97 -4.74 -38.16 0.92
CA LEU A 97 -4.55 -37.10 1.90
C LEU A 97 -3.21 -36.37 1.70
N GLN A 98 -2.15 -37.10 1.33
CA GLN A 98 -0.84 -36.54 1.05
C GLN A 98 -0.88 -35.57 -0.16
N ASP A 99 -1.62 -35.92 -1.21
CA ASP A 99 -1.85 -35.03 -2.36
C ASP A 99 -2.59 -33.74 -1.95
N ILE A 100 -3.65 -33.87 -1.13
CA ILE A 100 -4.39 -32.69 -0.63
C ILE A 100 -3.48 -31.81 0.25
N LEU A 101 -2.58 -32.39 1.05
CA LEU A 101 -1.59 -31.66 1.83
C LEU A 101 -0.63 -30.87 0.93
N ILE A 102 -0.18 -31.44 -0.17
CA ILE A 102 0.68 -30.76 -1.16
C ILE A 102 -0.08 -29.55 -1.75
N ASP A 103 -1.33 -29.74 -2.19
CA ASP A 103 -2.14 -28.67 -2.75
C ASP A 103 -2.44 -27.56 -1.72
N SER A 104 -2.69 -27.94 -0.46
CA SER A 104 -2.88 -27.00 0.64
C SER A 104 -1.61 -26.19 0.92
N GLY A 105 -0.45 -26.84 0.87
CA GLY A 105 0.85 -26.17 1.00
C GLY A 105 1.08 -25.15 -0.11
N GLN A 106 0.74 -25.51 -1.36
CA GLN A 106 0.81 -24.56 -2.48
C GLN A 106 -0.13 -23.36 -2.29
N ALA A 107 -1.37 -23.59 -1.87
CA ALA A 107 -2.32 -22.51 -1.59
C ALA A 107 -1.82 -21.60 -0.45
N SER A 108 -1.24 -22.17 0.59
CA SER A 108 -0.63 -21.44 1.72
C SER A 108 0.52 -20.55 1.24
N GLU A 109 1.41 -21.08 0.40
CA GLU A 109 2.51 -20.32 -0.18
C GLU A 109 2.01 -19.19 -1.09
N MET A 110 1.00 -19.45 -1.93
CA MET A 110 0.36 -18.41 -2.75
C MET A 110 -0.20 -17.27 -1.88
N ALA A 111 -0.87 -17.59 -0.78
CA ALA A 111 -1.42 -16.59 0.13
C ALA A 111 -0.32 -15.74 0.79
N ASN A 112 0.80 -16.36 1.19
CA ASN A 112 1.96 -15.67 1.74
C ASN A 112 2.62 -14.74 0.70
N ILE A 113 2.86 -15.23 -0.52
CA ILE A 113 3.41 -14.43 -1.62
C ILE A 113 2.52 -13.22 -1.91
N TYR A 114 1.21 -13.41 -2.03
CA TYR A 114 0.29 -12.31 -2.30
C TYR A 114 0.23 -11.30 -1.16
N THR A 115 0.30 -11.75 0.09
CA THR A 115 0.38 -10.87 1.26
C THR A 115 1.64 -10.02 1.23
N ASN A 116 2.79 -10.64 0.95
CA ASN A 116 4.08 -9.96 0.89
C ASN A 116 4.15 -8.94 -0.25
N ILE A 117 3.65 -9.28 -1.44
CA ILE A 117 3.55 -8.35 -2.57
C ILE A 117 2.69 -7.14 -2.16
N LEU A 118 1.53 -7.38 -1.55
CA LEU A 118 0.61 -6.32 -1.19
C LEU A 118 1.16 -5.39 -0.10
N ASN A 119 1.89 -5.93 0.88
CA ASN A 119 2.63 -5.14 1.87
C ASN A 119 3.66 -4.23 1.19
N GLY A 120 4.51 -4.79 0.32
CA GLY A 120 5.51 -4.01 -0.42
C GLY A 120 4.88 -2.94 -1.32
N THR A 121 3.75 -3.26 -1.95
CA THR A 121 2.97 -2.29 -2.74
C THR A 121 2.46 -1.14 -1.86
N MET A 122 1.89 -1.43 -0.68
CA MET A 122 1.40 -0.38 0.22
C MET A 122 2.51 0.53 0.73
N ASP A 123 3.67 -0.04 1.10
CA ASP A 123 4.83 0.73 1.55
C ASP A 123 5.37 1.64 0.43
N ALA A 124 5.40 1.14 -0.80
CA ALA A 124 5.78 1.94 -1.97
C ALA A 124 4.79 3.08 -2.22
N PHE A 125 3.48 2.84 -2.13
CA PHE A 125 2.48 3.90 -2.24
C PHE A 125 2.57 4.92 -1.10
N GLY A 126 2.81 4.48 0.13
CA GLY A 126 3.07 5.38 1.26
C GLY A 126 4.27 6.28 1.01
N SER A 127 5.34 5.74 0.44
CA SER A 127 6.54 6.48 0.05
C SER A 127 6.26 7.50 -1.06
N ILE A 128 5.47 7.13 -2.07
CA ILE A 128 5.05 8.04 -3.15
C ILE A 128 4.21 9.20 -2.59
N ILE A 129 3.26 8.91 -1.70
CA ILE A 129 2.42 9.93 -1.05
C ILE A 129 3.28 10.89 -0.23
N SER A 130 4.20 10.36 0.59
CA SER A 130 5.13 11.15 1.40
C SER A 130 6.03 12.04 0.53
N ASN A 131 6.55 11.50 -0.57
CA ASN A 131 7.36 12.27 -1.52
C ASN A 131 6.55 13.39 -2.20
N ASN A 132 5.30 13.12 -2.58
CA ASN A 132 4.41 14.11 -3.15
C ASN A 132 4.09 15.22 -2.14
N LEU A 133 3.82 14.87 -0.88
CA LEU A 133 3.61 15.84 0.20
C LEU A 133 4.87 16.71 0.39
N ASN A 134 6.05 16.11 0.43
CA ASN A 134 7.31 16.84 0.54
C ASN A 134 7.52 17.80 -0.65
N MET A 135 7.17 17.39 -1.86
CA MET A 135 7.25 18.25 -3.05
C MET A 135 6.27 19.43 -2.96
N VAL A 136 5.03 19.19 -2.53
CA VAL A 136 4.02 20.25 -2.31
C VAL A 136 4.47 21.23 -1.23
N MET A 137 4.99 20.73 -0.11
CA MET A 137 5.52 21.55 0.99
C MET A 137 6.69 22.43 0.55
N LYS A 138 7.61 21.89 -0.26
CA LYS A 138 8.72 22.67 -0.84
C LYS A 138 8.22 23.77 -1.77
N ARG A 139 7.19 23.48 -2.58
CA ARG A 139 6.55 24.48 -3.46
C ARG A 139 5.84 25.58 -2.68
N LEU A 140 5.04 25.25 -1.67
CA LEU A 140 4.37 26.25 -0.85
C LEU A 140 5.38 27.10 -0.07
N THR A 141 6.36 26.46 0.58
CA THR A 141 7.39 27.16 1.36
C THR A 141 8.20 28.13 0.50
N SER A 142 8.58 27.74 -0.71
CA SER A 142 9.34 28.61 -1.62
C SER A 142 8.51 29.80 -2.10
N VAL A 143 7.22 29.61 -2.44
CA VAL A 143 6.31 30.72 -2.74
C VAL A 143 6.20 31.67 -1.55
N THR A 144 6.02 31.15 -0.34
CA THR A 144 5.94 31.94 0.89
C THR A 144 7.21 32.76 1.11
N ILE A 145 8.40 32.17 0.99
CA ILE A 145 9.68 32.89 1.17
C ILE A 145 9.84 34.01 0.13
N ILE A 146 9.50 33.74 -1.13
CA ILE A 146 9.59 34.74 -2.21
C ILE A 146 8.66 35.94 -1.92
N LEU A 147 7.43 35.69 -1.43
CA LEU A 147 6.47 36.75 -1.09
C LEU A 147 6.83 37.50 0.22
N MET A 148 7.50 36.82 1.15
CA MET A 148 7.86 37.40 2.45
C MET A 148 8.92 38.51 2.30
N VAL A 149 9.84 38.40 1.34
CA VAL A 149 10.90 39.40 1.16
C VAL A 149 10.34 40.78 0.78
N PRO A 150 9.48 40.92 -0.25
CA PRO A 150 8.85 42.19 -0.53
C PRO A 150 7.97 42.73 0.59
N THR A 151 7.23 41.84 1.24
CA THR A 151 6.35 42.20 2.35
C THR A 151 7.15 42.79 3.51
N LEU A 152 8.27 42.16 3.87
CA LEU A 152 9.17 42.63 4.94
C LEU A 152 9.77 43.99 4.61
N VAL A 153 10.22 44.20 3.37
CA VAL A 153 10.72 45.51 2.92
C VAL A 153 9.62 46.58 3.00
N ALA A 154 8.41 46.27 2.52
CA ALA A 154 7.27 47.17 2.60
C ALA A 154 6.86 47.47 4.06
N SER A 155 6.93 46.49 4.96
CA SER A 155 6.68 46.68 6.39
C SER A 155 7.69 47.63 7.02
N PHE A 156 9.00 47.47 6.78
CA PHE A 156 10.02 48.36 7.34
C PHE A 156 9.84 49.81 6.89
N TYR A 157 9.60 50.04 5.59
CA TYR A 157 9.40 51.39 5.04
C TYR A 157 7.99 51.96 5.28
N GLY A 158 7.02 51.12 5.68
CA GLY A 158 5.70 51.54 6.14
C GLY A 158 5.65 51.91 7.62
N MET A 159 6.71 51.62 8.39
CA MET A 159 6.86 52.11 9.75
C MET A 159 7.33 53.57 9.72
N ASN A 160 6.69 54.44 10.49
CA ASN A 160 7.08 55.85 10.66
C ASN A 160 8.36 55.98 11.54
N LEU A 161 9.45 55.33 11.13
CA LEU A 161 10.74 55.37 11.82
C LEU A 161 11.64 56.42 11.16
N ASP A 162 12.06 57.42 11.95
CA ASP A 162 13.04 58.42 11.53
C ASP A 162 14.41 58.18 12.21
N PRO A 163 15.55 58.28 11.49
CA PRO A 163 15.70 58.46 10.05
C PRO A 163 15.91 57.11 9.33
N LEU A 164 14.98 56.72 8.46
CA LEU A 164 15.21 55.64 7.50
C LEU A 164 16.05 56.15 6.31
N PRO A 165 17.04 55.38 5.82
CA PRO A 165 17.76 55.73 4.61
C PRO A 165 16.78 55.87 3.43
N PHE A 166 16.98 56.88 2.57
CA PHE A 166 16.11 57.26 1.45
C PHE A 166 14.74 57.88 1.77
N ALA A 167 14.28 57.95 3.03
CA ALA A 167 12.92 58.40 3.38
C ALA A 167 12.55 59.83 2.92
N GLY A 168 13.52 60.74 2.78
CA GLY A 168 13.28 62.14 2.39
C GLY A 168 13.23 62.43 0.87
N SER A 169 13.40 61.43 0.01
CA SER A 169 13.46 61.65 -1.45
C SER A 169 12.15 61.29 -2.17
N SER A 170 11.74 62.09 -3.15
CA SER A 170 10.53 61.82 -3.95
C SER A 170 10.60 60.50 -4.75
N SER A 171 11.81 59.92 -4.90
CA SER A 171 12.07 58.67 -5.63
C SER A 171 12.25 57.45 -4.71
N ALA A 172 12.14 57.61 -3.39
CA ALA A 172 12.39 56.56 -2.41
C ALA A 172 11.49 55.34 -2.61
N PHE A 173 10.20 55.60 -2.83
CA PHE A 173 9.18 54.56 -3.05
C PHE A 173 9.51 53.66 -4.24
N LEU A 174 9.93 54.27 -5.36
CA LEU A 174 10.34 53.56 -6.57
C LEU A 174 11.61 52.74 -6.35
N GLY A 175 12.63 53.33 -5.70
CA GLY A 175 13.89 52.64 -5.41
C GLY A 175 13.73 51.40 -4.53
N VAL A 176 12.97 51.54 -3.43
CA VAL A 176 12.69 50.44 -2.49
C VAL A 176 11.85 49.34 -3.15
N SER A 177 10.86 49.71 -3.96
CA SER A 177 10.04 48.74 -4.71
C SER A 177 10.88 47.94 -5.72
N ILE A 178 11.75 48.61 -6.48
CA ILE A 178 12.64 47.93 -7.45
C ILE A 178 13.61 46.99 -6.73
N PHE A 179 14.24 47.45 -5.64
CA PHE A 179 15.15 46.62 -4.84
C PHE A 179 14.46 45.37 -4.28
N SER A 180 13.27 45.55 -3.72
CA SER A 180 12.42 44.49 -3.19
C SER A 180 12.09 43.42 -4.24
N VAL A 181 11.63 43.85 -5.42
CA VAL A 181 11.33 42.95 -6.54
C VAL A 181 12.60 42.24 -7.02
N LEU A 182 13.72 42.95 -7.10
CA LEU A 182 15.00 42.38 -7.52
C LEU A 182 15.47 41.27 -6.56
N CYS A 183 15.34 41.47 -5.25
CA CYS A 183 15.63 40.45 -4.24
C CYS A 183 14.70 39.22 -4.39
N ALA A 184 13.41 39.42 -4.62
CA ALA A 184 12.47 38.32 -4.86
C ALA A 184 12.81 37.53 -6.14
N VAL A 185 13.20 38.20 -7.22
CA VAL A 185 13.64 37.58 -8.47
C VAL A 185 14.92 36.78 -8.27
N ILE A 186 15.91 37.31 -7.54
CA ILE A 186 17.15 36.58 -7.21
C ILE A 186 16.82 35.29 -6.44
N LEU A 187 15.96 35.36 -5.42
CA LEU A 187 15.56 34.18 -4.65
C LEU A 187 14.85 33.14 -5.50
N TYR A 188 13.97 33.57 -6.41
CA TYR A 188 13.33 32.68 -7.38
C TYR A 188 14.37 31.94 -8.24
N TYR A 189 15.37 32.65 -8.78
CA TYR A 189 16.44 32.05 -9.58
C TYR A 189 17.30 31.07 -8.78
N ILE A 190 17.62 31.40 -7.51
CA ILE A 190 18.36 30.52 -6.61
C ILE A 190 17.58 29.22 -6.37
N PHE A 191 16.29 29.31 -5.99
CA PHE A 191 15.47 28.11 -5.76
C PHE A 191 15.29 27.27 -7.01
N ARG A 192 15.18 27.90 -8.18
CA ARG A 192 15.12 27.19 -9.47
C ARG A 192 16.43 26.46 -9.78
N ARG A 193 17.60 27.08 -9.53
CA ARG A 193 18.92 26.48 -9.79
C ARG A 193 19.23 25.30 -8.87
N ILE A 194 18.79 25.36 -7.62
CA ILE A 194 18.99 24.30 -6.61
C ILE A 194 18.07 23.09 -6.86
N ARG A 195 17.15 23.15 -7.84
CA ARG A 195 16.08 22.16 -8.03
C ARG A 195 15.30 21.91 -6.73
N TRP A 196 15.03 23.00 -6.01
CA TRP A 196 14.22 22.93 -4.79
C TRP A 196 12.75 22.57 -5.09
N PHE A 197 12.32 22.74 -6.35
CA PHE A 197 10.96 22.53 -6.88
C PHE A 197 10.72 21.16 -7.52
#